data_AF-A0A009SG47-F1
#
_entry.id   AF-A0A009SG47-F1
#
_cell.length_a   1.000
_cell.length_b   1.000
_cell.length_c   1.000
_cell.angle_alpha   90.00
_cell.angle_beta   90.00
_cell.angle_gamma   90.00
#
_symmetry.space_group_name_H-M   'P 1'
#
loop_
_entity.id
_entity.type
_entity.pdbx_description
1 polymer ?
#
loop_
_entity_poly.entity_id
_entity_poly.type
_entity_poly.pdbx_seq_one_letter_code
_entity_poly.pdbx_strand_id
1 'polypeptide(L)'
;MLNYNKFNKSVLFICLSLTGGLSFAADSDDPIRQRIQADQTIRQQQRDSALEKQIQPDVNVNLGQEQNKISAQQLQYLRSNSETPCFEIKKIFLEGEEAHQFISDFNVITTGKNNIIGRCLGVNGLNQALDLVQNKIIANGYVTTRVLLPQQNIASGTVRVRVIPGRVDQIKFADGTSKRAHLWNALPMKSGELLNI
;
A
#
# COMPACT_ATOMS: atom_id res chain seq x y z
N MET A 1 21.03 55.96 76.00
CA MET A 1 21.85 56.01 74.77
C MET A 1 21.19 55.07 73.77
N LEU A 2 20.25 55.53 72.93
CA LEU A 2 20.46 56.09 71.57
C LEU A 2 21.22 55.07 70.68
N ASN A 3 20.77 54.61 69.51
CA ASN A 3 19.71 54.99 68.55
C ASN A 3 19.59 53.79 67.57
N TYR A 4 18.40 53.25 67.23
CA TYR A 4 17.63 53.47 65.98
C TYR A 4 18.47 53.34 64.68
N ASN A 5 18.14 52.45 63.73
CA ASN A 5 17.11 52.78 62.73
C ASN A 5 16.50 51.56 62.01
N LYS A 6 15.16 51.51 61.99
CA LYS A 6 14.31 50.69 61.11
C LYS A 6 14.15 51.41 59.77
N PHE A 7 14.40 50.75 58.64
CA PHE A 7 14.02 51.29 57.33
C PHE A 7 12.61 50.80 56.96
N ASN A 8 11.66 51.74 56.98
CA ASN A 8 10.23 51.49 56.87
C ASN A 8 9.76 51.47 55.40
N LYS A 9 8.76 50.64 55.15
CA LYS A 9 8.00 50.56 53.90
C LYS A 9 6.95 51.68 53.89
N SER A 10 6.68 52.18 52.68
CA SER A 10 5.57 53.05 52.29
C SER A 10 5.71 54.54 52.56
N VAL A 11 5.60 55.29 51.46
CA VAL A 11 4.89 56.57 51.22
C VAL A 11 5.79 57.50 50.40
N LEU A 12 5.46 57.71 49.12
CA LEU A 12 4.97 59.00 48.61
C LEU A 12 4.79 58.92 47.08
N PHE A 13 3.53 59.06 46.66
CA PHE A 13 3.08 59.35 45.31
C PHE A 13 3.47 60.79 44.92
N ILE A 14 3.59 61.05 43.61
CA ILE A 14 3.68 62.38 42.93
C ILE A 14 5.11 62.87 42.64
N CYS A 15 5.56 62.57 41.41
CA CYS A 15 6.26 63.54 40.55
C CYS A 15 5.98 63.16 39.10
N LEU A 16 4.78 63.52 38.62
CA LEU A 16 4.45 63.61 37.21
C LEU A 16 5.11 64.91 36.69
N SER A 17 6.37 64.81 36.27
CA SER A 17 7.03 65.90 35.55
C SER A 17 7.88 65.32 34.43
N LEU A 18 7.37 65.50 33.22
CA LEU A 18 8.06 65.54 31.94
C LEU A 18 9.59 65.67 32.06
N THR A 19 10.28 64.55 31.88
CA THR A 19 11.57 64.54 31.18
C THR A 19 11.47 63.44 30.15
N GLY A 20 11.28 63.83 28.89
CA GLY A 20 11.25 62.92 27.75
C GLY A 20 12.55 62.13 27.70
N GLY A 21 12.51 60.89 28.16
CA GLY A 21 13.44 59.89 27.70
C GLY A 21 13.15 59.64 26.23
N LEU A 22 14.13 59.89 25.37
CA LEU A 22 14.13 59.33 24.03
C LEU A 22 14.07 57.81 24.21
N SER A 23 12.88 57.23 24.01
CA SER A 23 12.79 55.82 23.67
C SER A 23 13.50 55.68 22.33
N PHE A 24 14.78 55.29 22.35
CA PHE A 24 15.38 54.66 21.19
C PHE A 24 14.61 53.36 20.99
N ALA A 25 13.61 53.38 20.10
CA ALA A 25 13.20 52.16 19.43
C ALA A 25 14.46 51.67 18.72
N ALA A 26 15.04 50.56 19.18
CA ALA A 26 16.13 49.90 18.47
C ALA A 26 15.57 49.44 17.12
N ASP A 27 15.91 50.19 16.08
CA ASP A 27 15.56 49.91 14.70
C ASP A 27 16.07 48.51 14.34
N SER A 28 15.16 47.62 13.93
CA SER A 28 15.45 46.20 13.73
C SER A 28 15.94 45.86 12.32
N ASP A 29 16.59 46.81 11.64
CA ASP A 29 17.12 46.66 10.28
C ASP A 29 18.66 46.74 10.25
N ASP A 30 19.31 45.86 11.02
CA ASP A 30 20.75 45.58 10.82
C ASP A 30 20.93 44.41 9.83
N PRO A 31 21.39 44.67 8.58
CA PRO A 31 21.55 43.64 7.55
C PRO A 31 22.56 42.55 7.94
N ILE A 32 23.48 42.82 8.87
CA ILE A 32 24.43 41.82 9.39
C ILE A 32 23.70 40.79 10.26
N ARG A 33 22.78 41.25 11.12
CA ARG A 33 22.03 40.40 12.06
C ARG A 33 21.07 39.46 11.33
N GLN A 34 20.43 39.93 10.25
CA GLN A 34 19.58 39.12 9.38
C GLN A 34 20.37 38.00 8.67
N ARG A 35 21.59 38.30 8.17
CA ARG A 35 22.46 37.29 7.54
C ARG A 35 22.94 36.21 8.52
N ILE A 36 23.31 36.59 9.75
CA ILE A 36 23.72 35.64 10.79
C ILE A 36 22.57 34.68 11.16
N GLN A 37 21.35 35.21 11.29
CA GLN A 37 20.16 34.39 11.56
C GLN A 37 19.82 33.44 10.39
N ALA A 38 19.95 33.91 9.15
CA ALA A 38 19.78 33.07 7.96
C ALA A 38 20.81 31.93 7.93
N ASP A 39 22.09 32.24 8.17
CA ASP A 39 23.18 31.25 8.21
C ASP A 39 23.00 30.20 9.33
N GLN A 40 22.52 30.62 10.51
CA GLN A 40 22.20 29.71 11.59
C GLN A 40 21.07 28.75 11.21
N THR A 41 20.04 29.27 10.55
CA THR A 41 18.90 28.47 10.08
C THR A 41 19.35 27.44 9.04
N ILE A 42 20.19 27.85 8.08
CA ILE A 42 20.74 26.97 7.05
C ILE A 42 21.56 25.83 7.68
N ARG A 43 22.42 26.14 8.66
CA ARG A 43 23.20 25.11 9.36
C ARG A 43 22.32 24.14 10.14
N GLN A 44 21.24 24.62 10.75
CA GLN A 44 20.31 23.75 11.46
C GLN A 44 19.60 22.81 10.49
N GLN A 45 19.06 23.32 9.39
CA GLN A 45 18.42 22.51 8.35
C GLN A 45 19.39 21.45 7.77
N GLN A 46 20.65 21.81 7.53
CA GLN A 46 21.66 20.87 7.06
C GLN A 46 21.91 19.72 8.06
N ARG A 47 21.91 19.99 9.37
CA ARG A 47 22.04 18.95 10.40
C ARG A 47 20.81 18.05 10.42
N ASP A 48 19.61 18.62 10.35
CA ASP A 48 18.36 17.86 10.40
C ASP A 48 18.26 16.93 9.17
N SER A 49 18.59 17.42 7.97
CA SER A 49 18.63 16.59 6.76
C SER A 49 19.71 15.50 6.80
N ALA A 50 20.86 15.76 7.42
CA ALA A 50 21.91 14.75 7.58
C ALA A 50 21.48 13.65 8.56
N LEU A 51 20.81 14.03 9.66
CA LEU A 51 20.26 13.10 10.64
C LEU A 51 19.16 12.23 10.04
N GLU A 52 18.26 12.82 9.24
CA GLU A 52 17.19 12.09 8.55
C GLU A 52 17.76 10.99 7.63
N LYS A 53 18.85 11.29 6.90
CA LYS A 53 19.55 10.29 6.07
C LYS A 53 20.16 9.15 6.89
N GLN A 54 20.54 9.41 8.14
CA GLN A 54 21.10 8.38 9.04
C GLN A 54 20.02 7.54 9.73
N ILE A 55 18.83 8.09 9.97
CA ILE A 55 17.74 7.40 10.68
C ILE A 55 16.86 6.58 9.73
N GLN A 56 17.01 6.75 8.41
CA GLN A 56 16.23 5.98 7.44
C GLN A 56 16.43 4.47 7.65
N PRO A 57 15.35 3.72 7.94
CA PRO A 57 15.45 2.28 8.14
C PRO A 57 15.85 1.62 6.82
N ASP A 58 16.72 0.62 6.90
CA ASP A 58 17.00 -0.26 5.77
C ASP A 58 15.77 -1.15 5.52
N VAL A 59 15.02 -0.86 4.46
CA VAL A 59 13.80 -1.59 4.11
C VAL A 59 14.18 -2.75 3.18
N ASN A 60 14.34 -3.94 3.77
CA ASN A 60 14.44 -5.17 2.98
C ASN A 60 13.05 -5.72 2.67
N VAL A 61 12.57 -5.49 1.44
CA VAL A 61 11.33 -6.10 0.93
C VAL A 61 11.68 -7.31 0.06
N ASN A 62 11.37 -8.51 0.53
CA ASN A 62 11.39 -9.72 -0.30
C ASN A 62 9.95 -10.22 -0.48
N LEU A 63 9.38 -9.97 -1.66
CA LEU A 63 8.01 -10.38 -1.99
C LEU A 63 7.92 -11.85 -2.45
N GLY A 64 9.04 -12.57 -2.56
CA GLY A 64 9.06 -13.98 -2.96
C GLY A 64 8.39 -14.26 -4.32
N GLN A 65 8.18 -13.24 -5.16
CA GLN A 65 7.46 -13.38 -6.42
C GLN A 65 8.39 -13.95 -7.50
N GLU A 66 8.61 -15.27 -7.46
CA GLU A 66 9.00 -15.99 -8.65
C GLU A 66 7.80 -16.01 -9.60
N GLN A 67 7.79 -15.08 -10.56
CA GLN A 67 6.81 -15.07 -11.63
C GLN A 67 6.96 -16.37 -12.42
N ASN A 68 6.08 -17.34 -12.19
CA ASN A 68 5.91 -18.50 -13.06
C ASN A 68 5.43 -17.98 -14.43
N LYS A 69 6.39 -17.60 -15.29
CA LYS A 69 6.11 -17.13 -16.64
C LYS A 69 5.57 -18.32 -17.43
N ILE A 70 4.29 -18.26 -17.79
CA ILE A 70 3.68 -19.22 -18.71
C ILE A 70 4.46 -19.16 -20.02
N SER A 71 5.06 -20.27 -20.41
CA SER A 71 5.82 -20.38 -21.65
C SER A 71 4.89 -20.31 -22.87
N ALA A 72 5.41 -19.89 -24.02
CA ALA A 72 4.63 -19.88 -25.25
C ALA A 72 4.11 -21.29 -25.64
N GLN A 73 4.82 -22.34 -25.23
CA GLN A 73 4.43 -23.74 -25.45
C GLN A 73 3.24 -24.14 -24.56
N GLN A 74 3.17 -23.62 -23.34
CA GLN A 74 2.03 -23.82 -22.43
C GLN A 74 0.74 -23.15 -22.90
N LEU A 75 0.77 -22.30 -23.93
CA LEU A 75 -0.42 -21.66 -24.52
C LEU A 75 -0.81 -22.27 -25.88
N GLN A 76 -0.28 -23.43 -26.24
CA GLN A 76 -0.51 -24.03 -27.55
C GLN A 76 -2.01 -24.21 -27.85
N TYR A 77 -2.76 -24.90 -26.99
CA TYR A 77 -4.20 -25.13 -27.19
C TYR A 77 -5.03 -23.84 -27.09
N LEU A 78 -4.58 -22.88 -26.28
CA LEU A 78 -5.22 -21.57 -26.24
C LEU A 78 -5.00 -20.80 -27.55
N ARG A 79 -3.92 -21.06 -28.30
CA ARG A 79 -3.58 -20.34 -29.54
C ARG A 79 -4.03 -21.09 -30.80
N SER A 80 -4.14 -22.41 -30.76
CA SER A 80 -4.58 -23.23 -31.89
C SER A 80 -5.99 -23.77 -31.68
N ASN A 81 -6.81 -23.80 -32.73
CA ASN A 81 -8.13 -24.45 -32.69
C ASN A 81 -8.02 -25.98 -32.86
N SER A 82 -6.92 -26.59 -32.38
CA SER A 82 -6.51 -27.95 -32.75
C SER A 82 -6.88 -29.01 -31.71
N GLU A 83 -7.84 -28.70 -30.82
CA GLU A 83 -8.33 -29.65 -29.83
C GLU A 83 -9.59 -30.35 -30.38
N THR A 84 -9.72 -31.66 -30.14
CA THR A 84 -10.93 -32.42 -30.49
C THR A 84 -11.26 -33.36 -29.32
N PRO A 85 -12.48 -33.30 -28.76
CA PRO A 85 -13.58 -32.40 -29.11
C PRO A 85 -13.32 -30.94 -28.70
N CYS A 86 -13.86 -29.99 -29.46
CA CYS A 86 -13.91 -28.56 -29.08
C CYS A 86 -15.33 -28.02 -29.20
N PHE A 87 -15.64 -27.01 -28.40
CA PHE A 87 -16.95 -26.35 -28.38
C PHE A 87 -16.77 -24.84 -28.49
N GLU A 88 -17.68 -24.19 -29.21
CA GLU A 88 -17.68 -22.73 -29.32
C GLU A 88 -18.04 -22.08 -27.99
N ILE A 89 -17.13 -21.29 -27.42
CA ILE A 89 -17.34 -20.61 -26.15
C ILE A 89 -18.13 -19.32 -26.39
N LYS A 90 -19.36 -19.26 -25.89
CA LYS A 90 -20.28 -18.11 -26.06
C LYS A 90 -20.28 -17.20 -24.84
N LYS A 91 -20.24 -17.78 -23.64
CA LYS A 91 -20.34 -17.04 -22.38
C LYS A 91 -19.49 -17.69 -21.29
N ILE A 92 -18.92 -16.85 -20.44
CA ILE A 92 -18.25 -17.27 -19.20
C ILE A 92 -19.07 -16.73 -18.03
N PHE A 93 -19.41 -17.59 -17.10
CA PHE A 93 -20.10 -17.22 -15.88
C PHE A 93 -19.17 -17.44 -14.69
N LEU A 94 -18.97 -16.39 -13.90
CA LEU A 94 -18.13 -16.44 -12.71
C LEU A 94 -18.99 -16.74 -11.50
N GLU A 95 -18.67 -17.81 -10.78
CA GLU A 95 -19.35 -18.25 -9.57
C GLU A 95 -18.35 -18.35 -8.40
N GLY A 96 -18.88 -18.42 -7.18
CA GLY A 96 -18.07 -18.47 -5.97
C GLY A 96 -18.28 -17.26 -5.07
N GLU A 97 -17.76 -17.36 -3.86
CA GLU A 97 -17.79 -16.27 -2.88
C GLU A 97 -16.91 -15.12 -3.36
N GLU A 98 -17.42 -13.88 -3.26
CA GLU A 98 -16.69 -12.67 -3.68
C GLU A 98 -16.18 -12.68 -5.13
N ALA A 99 -16.71 -13.55 -5.98
CA ALA A 99 -16.34 -13.67 -7.39
C ALA A 99 -16.33 -12.32 -8.14
N HIS A 100 -17.22 -11.41 -7.77
CA HIS A 100 -17.33 -10.07 -8.36
C HIS A 100 -16.03 -9.24 -8.26
N GLN A 101 -15.20 -9.47 -7.24
CA GLN A 101 -13.93 -8.77 -7.05
C GLN A 101 -12.89 -9.12 -8.13
N PHE A 102 -13.04 -10.29 -8.77
CA PHE A 102 -12.08 -10.83 -9.73
C PHE A 102 -12.54 -10.67 -11.19
N ILE A 103 -13.68 -10.00 -11.45
CA ILE A 103 -14.21 -9.83 -12.81
C ILE A 103 -13.18 -9.15 -13.72
N SER A 104 -12.46 -8.15 -13.22
CA SER A 104 -11.43 -7.45 -14.02
C SER A 104 -10.28 -8.35 -14.43
N ASP A 105 -9.98 -9.40 -13.67
CA ASP A 105 -8.88 -10.31 -13.96
C ASP A 105 -9.20 -11.23 -15.15
N PHE A 106 -10.48 -11.54 -15.35
CA PHE A 106 -10.95 -12.30 -16.51
C PHE A 106 -10.85 -11.53 -17.83
N ASN A 107 -10.63 -10.21 -17.80
CA ASN A 107 -10.39 -9.42 -19.02
C ASN A 107 -9.21 -9.95 -19.83
N VAL A 108 -8.24 -10.62 -19.19
CA VAL A 108 -7.09 -11.24 -19.87
C VAL A 108 -7.51 -12.34 -20.85
N ILE A 109 -8.70 -12.93 -20.71
CA ILE A 109 -9.23 -13.99 -21.59
C ILE A 109 -10.55 -13.62 -22.29
N THR A 110 -11.15 -12.47 -22.00
CA THR A 110 -12.38 -12.00 -22.68
C THR A 110 -12.10 -10.87 -23.67
N THR A 111 -10.87 -10.35 -23.70
CA THR A 111 -10.45 -9.25 -24.57
C THR A 111 -9.07 -9.49 -25.19
N GLY A 112 -8.76 -8.77 -26.27
CA GLY A 112 -7.44 -8.80 -26.89
C GLY A 112 -7.06 -10.16 -27.49
N LYS A 113 -5.75 -10.45 -27.51
CA LYS A 113 -5.17 -11.62 -28.23
C LYS A 113 -5.54 -12.98 -27.64
N ASN A 114 -5.83 -13.02 -26.34
CA ASN A 114 -6.18 -14.24 -25.63
C ASN A 114 -7.70 -14.37 -25.45
N ASN A 115 -8.50 -13.53 -26.13
CA ASN A 115 -9.95 -13.64 -26.08
C ASN A 115 -10.38 -15.07 -26.46
N ILE A 116 -11.23 -15.68 -25.64
CA ILE A 116 -11.79 -17.02 -25.88
C ILE A 116 -13.24 -17.01 -26.35
N ILE A 117 -13.94 -15.88 -26.21
CA ILE A 117 -15.34 -15.77 -26.65
C ILE A 117 -15.41 -15.85 -28.18
N GLY A 118 -16.26 -16.71 -28.71
CA GLY A 118 -16.44 -17.02 -30.13
C GLY A 118 -15.44 -18.04 -30.69
N ARG A 119 -14.59 -18.66 -29.84
CA ARG A 119 -13.58 -19.63 -30.28
C ARG A 119 -13.98 -21.06 -29.94
N CYS A 120 -13.54 -22.01 -30.77
CA CYS A 120 -13.67 -23.43 -30.48
C CYS A 120 -12.54 -23.87 -29.56
N LEU A 121 -12.86 -24.18 -28.30
CA LEU A 121 -11.90 -24.67 -27.32
C LEU A 121 -12.43 -25.93 -26.65
N GLY A 122 -11.54 -26.86 -26.35
CA GLY A 122 -11.83 -27.96 -25.44
C GLY A 122 -11.32 -27.64 -24.04
N VAL A 123 -11.21 -28.69 -23.22
CA VAL A 123 -10.86 -28.56 -21.80
C VAL A 123 -9.41 -28.09 -21.64
N ASN A 124 -8.49 -28.50 -22.52
CA ASN A 124 -7.09 -28.10 -22.43
C ASN A 124 -6.92 -26.61 -22.74
N GLY A 125 -7.56 -26.11 -23.79
CA GLY A 125 -7.57 -24.68 -24.11
C GLY A 125 -8.21 -23.83 -23.00
N LEU A 126 -9.29 -24.31 -22.39
CA LEU A 126 -9.93 -23.65 -21.25
C LEU A 126 -9.03 -23.60 -20.01
N ASN A 127 -8.36 -24.70 -19.67
CA ASN A 127 -7.43 -24.71 -18.53
C ASN A 127 -6.27 -23.73 -18.74
N GLN A 128 -5.70 -23.67 -19.94
CA GLN A 128 -4.67 -22.67 -20.27
C GLN A 128 -5.17 -21.23 -20.19
N ALA A 129 -6.43 -20.99 -20.56
CA ALA A 129 -7.06 -19.68 -20.35
C ALA A 129 -7.18 -19.36 -18.86
N LEU A 130 -7.60 -20.33 -18.03
CA LEU A 130 -7.70 -20.14 -16.58
C LEU A 130 -6.34 -19.96 -15.92
N ASP A 131 -5.27 -20.56 -16.44
CA ASP A 131 -3.90 -20.31 -15.96
C ASP A 131 -3.50 -18.83 -16.13
N LEU A 132 -3.89 -18.21 -17.26
CA LEU A 132 -3.67 -16.76 -17.46
C LEU A 132 -4.45 -15.92 -16.46
N VAL A 133 -5.70 -16.29 -16.16
CA VAL A 133 -6.51 -15.61 -15.16
C VAL A 133 -5.92 -15.79 -13.77
N GLN A 134 -5.53 -17.01 -13.41
CA GLN A 134 -4.88 -17.33 -12.13
C GLN A 134 -3.61 -16.50 -11.94
N ASN A 135 -2.78 -16.38 -12.97
CA ASN A 135 -1.59 -15.55 -12.93
C ASN A 135 -1.91 -14.05 -12.82
N LYS A 136 -2.97 -13.60 -13.46
CA LYS A 136 -3.43 -12.21 -13.33
C LYS A 136 -3.89 -11.90 -11.90
N ILE A 137 -4.62 -12.83 -11.26
CA ILE A 137 -5.04 -12.74 -9.86
C ILE A 137 -3.82 -12.71 -8.91
N ILE A 138 -2.84 -13.60 -9.14
CA ILE A 138 -1.57 -13.61 -8.39
C ILE A 138 -0.83 -12.28 -8.55
N ALA A 139 -0.77 -11.75 -9.78
CA ALA A 139 -0.09 -10.48 -10.05
C ALA A 139 -0.75 -9.27 -9.37
N ASN A 140 -2.03 -9.37 -9.00
CA ASN A 140 -2.73 -8.35 -8.21
C ASN A 140 -2.61 -8.59 -6.68
N GLY A 141 -1.79 -9.54 -6.23
CA GLY A 141 -1.51 -9.80 -4.81
C GLY A 141 -2.31 -10.95 -4.18
N TYR A 142 -3.29 -11.53 -4.88
CA TYR A 142 -4.17 -12.58 -4.32
C TYR A 142 -3.57 -13.99 -4.45
N VAL A 143 -2.43 -14.24 -3.81
CA VAL A 143 -1.61 -15.44 -4.01
C VAL A 143 -2.25 -16.76 -3.57
N THR A 144 -3.18 -16.72 -2.62
CA THR A 144 -3.90 -17.91 -2.13
C THR A 144 -5.24 -18.14 -2.83
N THR A 145 -5.70 -17.20 -3.66
CA THR A 145 -6.97 -17.31 -4.37
C THR A 145 -6.82 -18.26 -5.56
N ARG A 146 -7.80 -19.14 -5.76
CA ARG A 146 -7.80 -20.14 -6.83
C ARG A 146 -8.97 -19.97 -7.79
N VAL A 147 -8.71 -20.22 -9.07
CA VAL A 147 -9.73 -20.26 -10.12
C VAL A 147 -9.81 -21.68 -10.68
N LEU A 148 -11.01 -22.26 -10.68
CA LEU A 148 -11.22 -23.65 -11.06
C LEU A 148 -12.31 -23.77 -12.11
N LEU A 149 -12.16 -24.76 -12.99
CA LEU A 149 -13.21 -25.20 -13.91
C LEU A 149 -13.99 -26.36 -13.28
N PRO A 150 -15.19 -26.15 -12.71
CA PRO A 150 -15.99 -27.24 -12.18
C PRO A 150 -16.45 -28.18 -13.29
N GLN A 151 -16.74 -29.43 -12.92
CA GLN A 151 -17.30 -30.42 -13.85
C GLN A 151 -18.65 -29.94 -14.38
N GLN A 152 -18.77 -29.84 -15.70
CA GLN A 152 -19.95 -29.31 -16.36
C GLN A 152 -20.00 -29.74 -17.83
N ASN A 153 -21.17 -29.59 -18.45
CA ASN A 153 -21.32 -29.72 -19.89
C ASN A 153 -21.10 -28.35 -20.57
N ILE A 154 -20.00 -28.23 -21.30
CA ILE A 154 -19.63 -27.01 -22.04
C ILE A 154 -20.14 -26.99 -23.49
N ALA A 155 -20.84 -28.04 -23.95
CA ALA A 155 -21.35 -28.12 -25.32
C ALA A 155 -22.40 -27.05 -25.65
N SER A 156 -23.04 -26.48 -24.63
CA SER A 156 -23.94 -25.32 -24.78
C SER A 156 -23.21 -24.03 -25.15
N GLY A 157 -21.88 -24.01 -25.03
CA GLY A 157 -21.04 -22.81 -25.14
C GLY A 157 -21.04 -21.93 -23.90
N THR A 158 -21.66 -22.34 -22.80
CA THR A 158 -21.59 -21.64 -21.52
C THR A 158 -20.60 -22.33 -20.60
N VAL A 159 -19.59 -21.59 -20.14
CA VAL A 159 -18.56 -22.07 -19.23
C VAL A 159 -18.72 -21.39 -17.87
N ARG A 160 -18.98 -22.18 -16.83
CA ARG A 160 -18.94 -21.72 -15.43
C ARG A 160 -17.54 -21.86 -14.90
N VAL A 161 -17.04 -20.84 -14.22
CA VAL A 161 -15.73 -20.83 -13.60
C VAL A 161 -15.93 -20.44 -12.14
N ARG A 162 -15.31 -21.18 -11.23
CA ARG A 162 -15.45 -20.94 -9.79
C ARG A 162 -14.20 -20.27 -9.23
N VAL A 163 -14.39 -19.17 -8.52
CA VAL A 163 -13.36 -18.55 -7.70
C VAL A 163 -13.47 -19.06 -6.27
N ILE A 164 -12.33 -19.44 -5.70
CA ILE A 164 -12.19 -19.80 -4.30
C ILE A 164 -11.24 -18.78 -3.67
N PRO A 165 -11.76 -17.78 -2.94
CA PRO A 165 -10.93 -16.79 -2.27
C PRO A 165 -10.10 -17.44 -1.16
N GLY A 166 -8.83 -17.04 -1.05
CA GLY A 166 -8.00 -17.40 0.09
C GLY A 166 -8.07 -16.33 1.17
N ARG A 167 -8.39 -16.73 2.41
CA ARG A 167 -8.57 -15.82 3.54
C ARG A 167 -7.48 -16.01 4.58
N VAL A 168 -7.22 -14.96 5.36
CA VAL A 168 -6.38 -15.04 6.55
C VAL A 168 -7.10 -15.85 7.61
N ASP A 169 -6.56 -16.99 8.02
CA ASP A 169 -7.09 -17.71 9.19
C ASP A 169 -6.65 -17.02 10.49
N GLN A 170 -5.35 -17.01 10.77
CA GLN A 170 -4.79 -16.43 12.00
C GLN A 170 -3.49 -15.69 11.72
N ILE A 171 -3.28 -14.59 12.44
CA ILE A 171 -2.04 -13.82 12.42
C ILE A 171 -1.37 -14.01 13.79
N LYS A 172 -0.14 -14.51 13.79
CA LYS A 172 0.62 -14.80 15.01
C LYS A 172 2.01 -14.19 14.91
N PHE A 173 2.50 -13.68 16.03
CA PHE A 173 3.90 -13.33 16.15
C PHE A 173 4.76 -14.59 16.22
N ALA A 174 5.96 -14.54 15.64
CA ALA A 174 6.95 -15.57 15.81
C ALA A 174 7.45 -15.63 17.26
N ASP A 175 7.94 -16.79 17.67
CA ASP A 175 8.52 -16.97 19.00
C ASP A 175 9.66 -15.98 19.24
N GLY A 176 9.72 -15.40 20.45
CA GLY A 176 10.70 -14.38 20.82
C GLY A 176 10.35 -12.95 20.42
N THR A 177 9.21 -12.71 19.77
CA THR A 177 8.74 -11.34 19.48
C THR A 177 8.50 -10.54 20.76
N SER A 178 8.90 -9.27 20.77
CA SER A 178 8.72 -8.34 21.89
C SER A 178 7.25 -8.27 22.35
N LYS A 179 7.03 -8.27 23.67
CA LYS A 179 5.70 -8.05 24.28
C LYS A 179 5.08 -6.69 23.96
N ARG A 180 5.88 -5.74 23.45
CA ARG A 180 5.42 -4.41 23.00
C ARG A 180 4.95 -4.40 21.54
N ALA A 181 5.10 -5.51 20.81
CA ALA A 181 4.63 -5.62 19.44
C ALA A 181 3.10 -5.73 19.41
N HIS A 182 2.48 -5.04 18.45
CA HIS A 182 1.03 -5.02 18.30
C HIS A 182 0.63 -5.25 16.84
N LEU A 183 -0.22 -6.26 16.59
CA LEU A 183 -0.63 -6.64 15.23
C LEU A 183 -1.39 -5.54 14.50
N TRP A 184 -2.20 -4.75 15.21
CA TRP A 184 -3.05 -3.71 14.64
C TRP A 184 -2.28 -2.58 13.93
N ASN A 185 -1.00 -2.40 14.26
CA ASN A 185 -0.09 -1.45 13.59
C ASN A 185 0.93 -2.13 12.67
N ALA A 186 1.01 -3.45 12.68
CA ALA A 186 2.01 -4.19 11.93
C ALA A 186 1.51 -4.60 10.55
N LEU A 187 0.23 -4.98 10.44
CA LEU A 187 -0.36 -5.48 9.21
C LEU A 187 -1.69 -4.80 8.91
N PRO A 188 -1.93 -4.38 7.66
CA PRO A 188 -3.18 -3.74 7.25
C PRO A 188 -4.29 -4.78 6.96
N MET A 189 -4.34 -5.89 7.71
CA MET A 189 -5.29 -6.97 7.48
C MET A 189 -5.62 -7.75 8.75
N LYS A 190 -6.74 -8.48 8.74
CA LYS A 190 -7.27 -9.24 9.88
C LYS A 190 -7.67 -10.66 9.51
N SER A 191 -7.85 -11.49 10.53
CA SER A 191 -8.47 -12.81 10.39
C SER A 191 -9.84 -12.70 9.71
N GLY A 192 -10.12 -13.61 8.78
CA GLY A 192 -11.32 -13.67 7.95
C GLY A 192 -11.25 -12.81 6.68
N GLU A 193 -10.34 -11.85 6.59
CA GLU A 193 -10.22 -11.00 5.40
C GLU A 193 -9.57 -11.74 4.23
N LEU A 194 -9.89 -11.31 3.01
CA LEU A 194 -9.26 -11.79 1.78
C LEU A 194 -7.76 -11.48 1.81
N LEU A 195 -6.90 -12.48 1.60
CA LEU A 195 -5.45 -12.30 1.62
C LEU A 195 -4.98 -11.58 0.35
N ASN A 196 -4.29 -10.46 0.52
CA ASN A 196 -3.57 -9.71 -0.52
C ASN A 196 -2.19 -9.29 0.02
N ILE A 197 -1.15 -9.34 -0.81
CA ILE A 197 0.25 -9.03 -0.46
C ILE A 197 0.81 -7.81 -1.19
#